data_AF-A0A0M6YL64-F1
#
_entry.id   AF-A0A0M6YL64-F1
#
_cell.length_a   1.000
_cell.length_b   1.000
_cell.length_c   1.000
_cell.angle_alpha   90.00
_cell.angle_beta   90.00
_cell.angle_gamma   90.00
#
_symmetry.space_group_name_H-M   'P 1'
#
loop_
_entity.id
_entity.type
_entity.pdbx_description
1 polymer ?
#
loop_
_entity_poly.entity_id
_entity_poly.type
_entity_poly.pdbx_seq_one_letter_code
_entity_poly.pdbx_strand_id
1 'polypeptide(L)'
;MTSLSAWLAGFIALILLGRAIWILRAEARDEDAGRPRGIPPGKGYTQIESDYSSGVGGGNQLTTRVPQDPQEYARAFVPRRAGKHTTENQE
;
A
#
# COMPACT_ATOMS: atom_id res chain seq x y z
N MET A 1 13.05 46.72 -15.12
CA MET A 1 13.45 45.40 -14.56
C MET A 1 12.25 44.61 -14.00
N THR A 2 11.21 45.26 -13.47
CA THR A 2 10.00 44.61 -12.93
C THR A 2 9.07 43.99 -13.99
N SER A 3 8.99 44.59 -15.19
CA SER A 3 8.14 44.11 -16.28
C SER A 3 8.56 42.74 -16.80
N LEU A 4 9.86 42.53 -17.06
CA LEU A 4 10.40 41.25 -17.50
C LEU A 4 10.14 40.14 -16.47
N SER A 5 10.37 40.42 -15.18
CA SER A 5 10.09 39.49 -14.09
C SER A 5 8.60 39.15 -13.98
N ALA A 6 7.70 40.13 -14.17
CA ALA A 6 6.26 39.88 -14.16
C ALA A 6 5.81 38.99 -15.33
N TRP A 7 6.35 39.20 -16.53
CA TRP A 7 6.08 38.35 -17.70
C TRP A 7 6.59 36.91 -17.49
N LEU A 8 7.81 36.76 -16.96
CA LEU A 8 8.37 35.45 -16.62
C LEU A 8 7.52 34.72 -15.58
N ALA A 9 7.12 35.41 -14.51
CA ALA A 9 6.27 34.84 -13.47
C ALA A 9 4.90 34.41 -14.03
N GLY A 10 4.28 35.24 -14.86
CA GLY A 10 3.01 34.92 -15.53
C GLY A 10 3.14 33.70 -16.45
N PHE A 11 4.22 33.61 -17.23
CA PHE A 11 4.47 32.48 -18.11
C PHE A 11 4.68 31.17 -17.33
N ILE A 12 5.46 31.22 -16.25
CA ILE A 12 5.67 30.06 -15.36
C ILE A 12 4.33 29.63 -14.74
N ALA A 13 3.54 30.56 -14.22
CA ALA A 13 2.24 30.26 -13.63
C ALA A 13 1.29 29.59 -14.64
N LEU A 14 1.30 30.05 -15.90
CA LEU A 14 0.49 29.48 -16.97
C LEU A 14 0.91 28.03 -17.29
N ILE A 15 2.21 27.76 -17.36
CA ILE A 15 2.73 26.39 -17.54
C ILE A 15 2.30 25.48 -16.39
N LEU A 16 2.46 25.95 -15.15
CA LEU A 16 2.09 25.17 -13.96
C LEU A 16 0.59 24.87 -13.93
N LEU A 17 -0.24 25.87 -14.25
CA LEU A 17 -1.69 25.70 -14.32
C LEU A 17 -2.08 24.70 -15.42
N GLY A 18 -1.48 24.81 -16.61
CA GLY A 18 -1.69 23.86 -17.70
C GLY A 18 -1.29 22.43 -17.30
N ARG A 19 -0.15 22.27 -16.62
CA ARG A 19 0.30 20.97 -16.09
C ARG A 19 -0.65 20.41 -15.06
N ALA A 20 -1.13 21.22 -14.13
CA ALA A 20 -2.08 20.79 -13.10
C ALA A 20 -3.39 20.29 -13.73
N ILE A 21 -3.95 21.05 -14.68
CA ILE A 21 -5.16 20.65 -15.42
C ILE A 21 -4.93 19.35 -16.19
N TRP A 22 -3.77 19.20 -16.83
CA TRP A 22 -3.45 18.00 -17.59
C TRP A 22 -3.34 16.76 -16.70
N ILE A 23 -2.67 16.86 -15.55
CA ILE A 23 -2.55 15.76 -14.57
C ILE A 23 -3.93 15.35 -14.05
N LEU A 24 -4.75 16.32 -13.63
CA LEU A 24 -6.10 16.02 -13.12
C LEU A 24 -6.97 15.34 -14.18
N ARG A 25 -6.85 15.74 -15.45
CA ARG A 25 -7.57 15.10 -16.55
C ARG A 25 -7.01 13.73 -16.91
N ALA A 26 -5.71 13.53 -16.81
CA ALA A 26 -5.09 12.23 -17.04
C ALA A 26 -5.52 11.23 -15.97
N GLU A 27 -5.50 11.63 -14.70
CA GLU A 27 -5.97 10.82 -13.58
C GLU A 27 -7.47 10.51 -13.69
N ALA A 28 -8.30 11.51 -14.06
CA ALA A 28 -9.72 11.30 -14.25
C ALA A 28 -10.07 10.39 -15.45
N ARG A 29 -9.12 10.20 -16.38
CA ARG A 29 -9.24 9.28 -17.53
C ARG A 29 -8.64 7.91 -17.25
N ASP A 30 -7.98 7.74 -16.11
CA ASP A 30 -7.47 6.44 -15.71
C ASP A 30 -8.66 5.52 -15.41
N GLU A 31 -8.88 4.55 -16.29
CA GLU A 31 -9.93 3.56 -16.18
C GLU A 31 -9.77 2.71 -14.91
N ASP A 32 -8.56 2.65 -14.35
CA ASP A 32 -8.25 1.95 -13.12
C ASP A 32 -8.43 2.82 -11.85
N ALA A 33 -8.76 4.12 -11.96
CA ALA A 33 -8.94 5.03 -10.82
C ALA A 33 -10.08 4.61 -9.85
N GLY A 34 -11.00 3.76 -10.31
CA GLY A 34 -12.06 3.15 -9.51
C GLY A 34 -11.87 1.66 -9.25
N ARG A 35 -10.78 1.04 -9.73
CA ARG A 35 -10.55 -0.38 -9.54
C ARG A 35 -10.30 -0.66 -8.06
N PRO A 36 -11.04 -1.60 -7.45
CA PRO A 36 -10.85 -1.91 -6.04
C PRO A 36 -9.38 -2.31 -5.82
N ARG A 37 -8.71 -1.60 -4.92
CA ARG A 37 -7.34 -1.92 -4.52
C ARG A 37 -7.31 -3.33 -3.93
N GLY A 38 -6.27 -4.08 -4.27
CA GLY A 38 -6.05 -5.42 -3.76
C GLY A 38 -6.17 -6.50 -4.84
N ILE A 39 -6.24 -7.74 -4.38
CA ILE A 39 -6.29 -8.92 -5.23
C ILE A 39 -7.70 -9.51 -5.09
N PRO A 40 -8.38 -9.86 -6.20
CA PRO A 40 -9.70 -10.47 -6.11
C PRO A 40 -9.62 -11.76 -5.29
N PRO A 41 -10.69 -12.11 -4.54
CA PRO A 41 -10.73 -13.36 -3.79
C PRO A 41 -10.59 -14.54 -4.76
N GLY A 42 -9.90 -15.57 -4.31
CA GLY A 42 -9.53 -16.68 -5.19
C GLY A 42 -8.93 -17.84 -4.43
N LYS A 43 -8.40 -18.81 -5.19
CA LYS A 43 -7.65 -19.94 -4.65
C LYS A 43 -6.16 -19.66 -4.75
N GLY A 44 -5.40 -20.12 -3.77
CA GLY A 44 -3.94 -19.97 -3.74
C GLY A 44 -3.49 -18.84 -2.82
N TYR A 45 -2.25 -18.37 -3.02
CA TYR A 45 -1.60 -17.42 -2.13
C TYR A 45 -0.98 -16.28 -2.92
N THR A 46 -1.10 -15.09 -2.36
CA THR A 46 -0.31 -13.93 -2.75
C THR A 46 1.00 -13.97 -1.98
N GLN A 47 2.12 -13.94 -2.70
CA GLN A 47 3.44 -13.83 -2.12
C GLN A 47 3.82 -12.35 -2.02
N ILE A 48 4.17 -11.92 -0.81
CA ILE A 48 4.65 -10.57 -0.52
C ILE A 48 6.10 -10.70 -0.10
N GLU A 49 6.98 -10.17 -0.93
CA GLU A 49 8.40 -10.06 -0.64
C GLU A 49 8.65 -8.71 0.04
N SER A 50 9.28 -8.76 1.21
CA SER A 50 9.62 -7.58 2.00
C SER A 50 11.11 -7.57 2.22
N ASP A 51 11.78 -6.72 1.44
CA ASP A 51 13.21 -6.46 1.59
C ASP A 51 13.41 -5.27 2.52
N TYR A 52 13.91 -5.55 3.71
CA TYR A 52 14.32 -4.51 4.65
C TYR A 52 15.84 -4.41 4.69
N SER A 53 16.37 -3.23 4.35
CA SER A 53 17.80 -2.91 4.42
C SER A 53 18.02 -1.78 5.43
N SER A 54 18.77 -2.05 6.50
CA SER A 54 19.06 -1.08 7.57
C SER A 54 20.44 -0.41 7.46
N GLY A 55 21.15 -0.62 6.33
CA GLY A 55 22.51 -0.11 6.15
C GLY A 55 23.58 -1.07 6.70
N VAL A 56 24.71 -0.52 7.16
CA VAL A 56 25.98 -1.20 7.54
C VAL A 56 25.79 -2.58 8.20
N GLY A 57 25.69 -3.62 7.37
CA GLY A 57 25.74 -5.03 7.79
C GLY A 57 24.43 -5.70 8.21
N GLY A 58 23.25 -5.11 7.97
CA GLY A 58 21.98 -5.71 8.38
C GLY A 58 20.85 -5.51 7.39
N GLY A 59 20.50 -6.56 6.65
CA GLY A 59 19.26 -6.65 5.88
C GLY A 59 18.52 -7.95 6.21
N ASN A 60 17.20 -7.91 6.21
CA ASN A 60 16.36 -9.10 6.36
C ASN A 60 15.37 -9.15 5.20
N GLN A 61 15.34 -10.29 4.52
CA GLN A 61 14.40 -10.58 3.44
C GLN A 61 13.33 -11.49 4.02
N LEU A 62 12.10 -10.98 4.08
CA LEU A 62 10.95 -11.72 4.54
C LEU A 62 10.02 -11.98 3.37
N THR A 63 9.79 -13.26 3.07
CA THR A 63 8.69 -13.66 2.19
C THR A 63 7.48 -14.04 3.04
N THR A 64 6.38 -13.31 2.91
CA THR A 64 5.09 -13.63 3.54
C THR A 64 4.10 -14.15 2.51
N ARG A 65 3.38 -15.22 2.83
CA ARG A 65 2.30 -15.76 2.00
C ARG A 65 0.94 -15.45 2.61
N VAL A 66 0.07 -14.81 1.85
CA VAL A 66 -1.29 -14.43 2.26
C VAL A 66 -2.30 -15.25 1.45
N PRO A 67 -3.19 -16.03 2.09
CA PRO A 67 -4.25 -16.74 1.38
C PRO A 67 -5.16 -15.77 0.62
N GLN A 68 -5.52 -16.14 -0.61
CA GLN A 68 -6.54 -15.41 -1.38
C GLN A 68 -7.97 -15.82 -1.00
N ASP A 69 -8.13 -16.96 -0.34
CA ASP A 69 -9.43 -17.41 0.17
C ASP A 69 -9.77 -16.65 1.47
N PRO A 70 -10.89 -15.90 1.51
CA PRO A 70 -11.24 -15.09 2.67
C PRO A 70 -11.42 -15.91 3.96
N GLN A 71 -11.90 -17.15 3.84
CA GLN A 71 -12.16 -18.00 5.01
C GLN A 71 -10.87 -18.61 5.57
N GLU A 72 -9.93 -18.97 4.72
CA GLU A 72 -8.58 -19.36 5.13
C GLU A 72 -7.85 -18.20 5.80
N TYR A 73 -7.91 -17.00 5.21
CA TYR A 73 -7.34 -15.80 5.81
C TYR A 73 -7.94 -15.51 7.19
N ALA A 74 -9.27 -15.54 7.33
CA ALA A 74 -9.95 -15.31 8.61
C ALA A 74 -9.57 -16.33 9.70
N ARG A 75 -9.41 -17.62 9.32
CA ARG A 75 -9.00 -18.68 10.26
C ARG A 75 -7.60 -18.46 10.83
N ALA A 76 -6.71 -17.79 10.12
CA ALA A 76 -5.36 -17.48 10.62
C ALA A 76 -5.38 -16.55 11.85
N PHE A 77 -6.45 -15.78 12.06
CA PHE A 77 -6.61 -14.91 13.23
C PHE A 77 -7.24 -15.59 14.44
N VAL A 78 -7.77 -16.80 14.29
CA VAL A 78 -8.40 -17.53 15.40
C VAL A 78 -7.31 -18.22 16.24
N PRO A 79 -7.14 -17.88 17.53
CA PRO A 79 -6.17 -18.55 18.38
C PRO A 79 -6.44 -20.05 18.47
N ARG A 80 -5.41 -20.88 18.29
CA ARG A 80 -5.54 -22.35 18.33
C ARG A 80 -5.89 -22.92 19.71
N ARG A 81 -5.88 -22.10 20.77
CA ARG A 81 -6.22 -22.48 22.16
C ARG A 81 -7.04 -21.39 22.84
N ALA A 82 -8.36 -21.55 22.83
CA ALA A 82 -9.25 -20.88 23.78
C ALA A 82 -9.67 -21.84 24.93
N GLY A 83 -8.82 -22.80 25.31
CA GLY A 83 -9.22 -23.84 26.26
C GLY A 83 -8.06 -24.42 27.07
N LYS A 84 -8.28 -24.40 28.40
CA LYS A 84 -7.49 -24.98 29.50
C LYS A 84 -6.44 -24.05 30.15
N HIS A 85 -6.95 -23.09 30.93
CA HIS A 85 -6.33 -22.82 32.23
C HIS A 85 -6.61 -24.05 33.11
N THR A 86 -5.65 -24.98 33.18
CA THR A 86 -5.64 -25.97 34.26
C THR A 86 -5.11 -25.25 35.49
N THR A 87 -5.99 -24.84 36.40
CA THR A 87 -5.62 -24.44 37.75
C THR A 87 -5.24 -25.72 38.49
N GLU A 88 -3.95 -26.03 38.49
CA GLU A 88 -3.38 -27.06 39.36
C GLU A 88 -3.33 -26.46 40.77
N ASN A 89 -4.29 -26.85 41.60
CA ASN A 89 -4.22 -26.60 43.04
C ASN A 89 -3.06 -27.44 43.59
N GLN A 90 -1.98 -26.78 43.98
CA GLN A 90 -0.97 -27.37 44.85
C GLN A 90 -1.52 -27.31 46.28
N GLU A 91 -1.97 -28.47 46.78
CA GLU A 91 -2.09 -28.77 48.21
C GLU A 91 -0.75 -29.29 48.75
#